data_AF-A0AAN6WKF6-F1
#
_entry.id   AF-A0AAN6WKF6-F1
#
_cell.length_a   1.000
_cell.length_b   1.000
_cell.length_c   1.000
_cell.angle_alpha   90.00
_cell.angle_beta   90.00
_cell.angle_gamma   90.00
#
_symmetry.space_group_name_H-M   'P 1'
#
loop_
_entity.id
_entity.type
_entity.pdbx_description
1 polymer ?
#
loop_
_entity_poly.entity_id
_entity_poly.type
_entity_poly.pdbx_seq_one_letter_code
_entity_poly.pdbx_strand_id
1 'polypeptide(L)'
;MSKEIPSPYKGGLQLEIHRHRPPTPFGYEHCIQYDDPNDGRPWKTYNYFWGDRAGLVDFALAHPPMNTEPLTPDPEQTQVATLTIHEVVRDLKDEQTAEGPTLLRGQISTADGQPTLNVLPKLYDAVFNSIDGGLEYGYIDPVTQADLDYSKEAAAYKDIDEAGLCGSAALVYLGSWTADIPIDNEAGGMRPVRMILLQETGIERARTMAEIIEEHRIVDRSRLPALPVRLEVLKNFLDAENKIWWFADVEHDDPSPDDFLVRKDNTEALMSFQHSIVYNHVPSKRDKSWVAYEKGRTNTPELMPNPVLRQWPFIPYSERSTWWEWVPEEWLEDPELATIWLLETFALSEAFKRNYQPLPNEFLNSHERGDRGAKLLALLEQLGRNSGATSEDEDEEKVPGH
;
A
#
# COMPACT_ATOMS: atom_id res chain seq x y z
N MET A 1 4.30 24.55 -25.90
CA MET A 1 3.18 24.47 -24.94
C MET A 1 2.41 23.22 -25.32
N SER A 2 2.60 22.10 -24.62
CA SER A 2 1.76 20.92 -24.83
C SER A 2 0.33 21.29 -24.45
N LYS A 3 -0.64 20.93 -25.28
CA LYS A 3 -2.05 21.07 -24.89
C LYS A 3 -2.30 20.03 -23.80
N GLU A 4 -2.74 20.47 -22.62
CA GLU A 4 -3.24 19.53 -21.62
C GLU A 4 -4.47 18.82 -22.17
N ILE A 5 -4.50 17.49 -22.02
CA ILE A 5 -5.71 16.70 -22.30
C ILE A 5 -6.64 16.91 -21.11
N PRO A 6 -7.85 17.45 -21.30
CA PRO A 6 -8.81 17.59 -20.21
C PRO A 6 -9.15 16.21 -19.63
N SER A 7 -9.17 16.10 -18.30
CA SER A 7 -9.63 14.86 -17.67
C SER A 7 -11.11 14.60 -18.01
N PRO A 8 -11.47 13.39 -18.47
CA PRO A 8 -12.85 13.02 -18.72
C PRO A 8 -13.59 12.73 -17.40
N TYR A 9 -12.88 12.52 -16.29
CA TYR A 9 -13.46 12.13 -15.01
C TYR A 9 -14.13 13.31 -14.32
N LYS A 10 -15.41 13.53 -14.65
CA LYS A 10 -16.23 14.60 -14.08
C LYS A 10 -17.47 14.02 -13.42
N GLY A 11 -17.98 14.73 -12.42
CA GLY A 11 -19.22 14.35 -11.75
C GLY A 11 -20.38 14.18 -12.74
N GLY A 12 -21.10 13.07 -12.59
CA GLY A 12 -22.18 12.65 -13.47
C GLY A 12 -21.75 11.75 -14.64
N LEU A 13 -20.45 11.54 -14.87
CA LEU A 13 -20.00 10.57 -15.87
C LEU A 13 -20.42 9.15 -15.48
N GLN A 14 -21.05 8.44 -16.41
CA GLN A 14 -21.41 7.04 -16.26
C GLN A 14 -20.56 6.18 -17.17
N LEU A 15 -20.02 5.10 -16.61
CA LEU A 15 -19.18 4.14 -17.31
C LEU A 15 -19.79 2.75 -17.17
N GLU A 16 -19.91 2.04 -18.29
CA GLU A 16 -20.07 0.58 -18.25
C GLU A 16 -18.71 -0.01 -17.88
N ILE A 17 -18.71 -0.85 -16.86
CA ILE A 17 -17.51 -1.51 -16.35
C ILE A 17 -17.67 -3.02 -16.40
N HIS A 18 -16.59 -3.70 -16.75
CA HIS A 18 -16.55 -5.15 -16.87
C HIS A 18 -15.57 -5.73 -15.86
N ARG A 19 -15.96 -6.83 -15.21
CA ARG A 19 -15.07 -7.53 -14.30
C ARG A 19 -13.84 -8.03 -15.06
N HIS A 20 -12.67 -7.78 -14.50
CA HIS A 20 -11.41 -8.10 -15.12
C HIS A 20 -10.55 -8.96 -14.19
N ARG A 21 -9.81 -9.89 -14.79
CA ARG A 21 -8.77 -10.65 -14.09
C ARG A 21 -7.44 -9.96 -14.32
N PRO A 22 -6.80 -9.39 -13.29
CA PRO A 22 -5.51 -8.74 -13.44
C PRO A 22 -4.45 -9.69 -14.00
N PRO A 23 -3.43 -9.17 -14.71
CA PRO A 23 -2.25 -9.95 -15.04
C PRO A 23 -1.51 -10.31 -13.75
N THR A 24 -0.68 -11.35 -13.81
CA THR A 24 0.25 -11.64 -12.72
C THR A 24 1.19 -10.43 -12.54
N PRO A 25 1.47 -10.00 -11.29
CA PRO A 25 2.40 -8.91 -11.01
C PRO A 25 3.73 -9.08 -11.74
N PHE A 26 4.22 -7.98 -12.31
CA PHE A 26 5.44 -7.95 -13.12
C PHE A 26 6.20 -6.65 -12.90
N GLY A 27 7.45 -6.60 -13.37
CA GLY A 27 8.26 -5.37 -13.28
C GLY A 27 9.70 -5.58 -12.81
N TYR A 28 10.45 -4.48 -12.75
CA TYR A 28 11.76 -4.45 -12.11
C TYR A 28 11.58 -4.44 -10.59
N GLU A 29 12.47 -5.17 -9.90
CA GLU A 29 12.49 -5.36 -8.45
C GLU A 29 11.32 -6.25 -7.96
N HIS A 30 11.67 -7.48 -7.59
CA HIS A 30 10.81 -8.46 -6.90
C HIS A 30 9.67 -9.11 -7.71
N CYS A 31 9.31 -8.64 -8.90
CA CYS A 31 8.25 -9.29 -9.70
C CYS A 31 8.79 -10.21 -10.81
N ILE A 32 7.90 -10.96 -11.48
CA ILE A 32 8.26 -11.70 -12.69
C ILE A 32 8.80 -10.70 -13.71
N GLN A 33 10.08 -10.83 -14.05
CA GLN A 33 10.60 -10.22 -15.26
C GLN A 33 9.98 -10.97 -16.44
N TYR A 34 9.01 -10.34 -17.09
CA TYR A 34 8.59 -10.83 -18.40
C TYR A 34 9.74 -10.60 -19.37
N ASP A 35 10.50 -11.66 -19.64
CA ASP A 35 11.08 -11.88 -20.97
C ASP A 35 9.94 -12.41 -21.85
N ASP A 36 8.89 -11.61 -22.14
CA ASP A 36 7.69 -12.20 -22.75
C ASP A 36 7.99 -12.77 -24.16
N PRO A 37 7.89 -14.10 -24.36
CA PRO A 37 8.03 -14.72 -25.67
C PRO A 37 6.72 -14.67 -26.48
N ASN A 38 5.59 -14.24 -25.89
CA ASN A 38 4.25 -14.30 -26.49
C ASN A 38 3.71 -12.95 -27.00
N ASP A 39 4.05 -11.79 -26.42
CA ASP A 39 3.62 -10.49 -26.94
C ASP A 39 4.74 -9.69 -27.63
N GLY A 40 5.99 -10.15 -27.54
CA GLY A 40 7.11 -9.55 -28.26
C GLY A 40 7.31 -8.05 -28.00
N ARG A 41 6.72 -7.49 -26.93
CA ARG A 41 6.99 -6.14 -26.45
C ARG A 41 8.31 -6.21 -25.68
N PRO A 42 9.44 -5.79 -26.27
CA PRO A 42 10.63 -5.64 -25.47
C PRO A 42 10.33 -4.56 -24.44
N TRP A 43 10.96 -4.64 -23.28
CA TRP A 43 11.21 -3.49 -22.41
C TRP A 43 11.90 -2.41 -23.25
N LYS A 44 11.12 -1.64 -24.01
CA LYS A 44 11.64 -0.62 -24.88
C LYS A 44 11.76 0.61 -24.02
N THR A 45 12.95 0.77 -23.45
CA THR A 45 13.46 2.08 -23.03
C THR A 45 13.45 2.99 -24.25
N TYR A 46 12.33 3.69 -24.48
CA TYR A 46 12.20 4.59 -25.61
C TYR A 46 12.87 5.91 -25.23
N ASN A 47 14.03 6.17 -25.84
CA ASN A 47 14.73 7.47 -25.74
C ASN A 47 13.99 8.64 -26.43
N TYR A 48 12.69 8.49 -26.76
CA TYR A 48 12.04 9.30 -27.81
C TYR A 48 10.75 10.04 -27.42
N PHE A 49 10.31 10.01 -26.15
CA PHE A 49 9.16 10.81 -25.75
C PHE A 49 9.54 12.24 -25.36
N TRP A 50 10.12 12.98 -26.30
CA TRP A 50 10.25 14.43 -26.17
C TRP A 50 9.13 15.09 -26.97
N GLY A 51 7.96 15.26 -26.34
CA GLY A 51 6.99 16.28 -26.74
C GLY A 51 5.64 15.78 -27.25
N ASP A 52 4.63 16.17 -26.47
CA ASP A 52 3.17 16.20 -26.73
C ASP A 52 2.35 15.03 -26.19
N ARG A 53 1.47 15.35 -25.23
CA ARG A 53 0.47 14.45 -24.65
C ARG A 53 -0.52 13.92 -25.70
N ALA A 54 -0.74 14.63 -26.81
CA ALA A 54 -1.53 14.08 -27.92
C ALA A 54 -0.92 12.77 -28.46
N GLY A 55 0.42 12.66 -28.46
CA GLY A 55 1.12 11.43 -28.80
C GLY A 55 0.92 10.30 -27.79
N LEU A 56 0.59 10.59 -26.53
CA LEU A 56 0.28 9.55 -25.53
C LEU A 56 -1.04 8.86 -25.80
N VAL A 57 -2.05 9.59 -26.26
CA VAL A 57 -3.35 9.00 -26.61
C VAL A 57 -3.17 8.04 -27.77
N ASP A 58 -2.52 8.50 -28.84
CA ASP A 58 -2.22 7.66 -30.00
C ASP A 58 -1.34 6.46 -29.60
N PHE A 59 -0.39 6.67 -28.68
CA PHE A 59 0.46 5.60 -28.16
C PHE A 59 -0.34 4.56 -27.37
N ALA A 60 -1.19 4.99 -26.43
CA ALA A 60 -2.02 4.10 -25.62
C ALA A 60 -3.04 3.32 -26.47
N LEU A 61 -3.56 3.94 -27.53
CA LEU A 61 -4.39 3.26 -28.53
C LEU A 61 -3.61 2.21 -29.33
N ALA A 62 -2.37 2.52 -29.72
CA ALA A 62 -1.51 1.60 -30.48
C ALA A 62 -0.93 0.47 -29.61
N HIS A 63 -0.85 0.69 -28.29
CA HIS A 63 -0.28 -0.25 -27.33
C HIS A 63 -1.26 -0.41 -26.16
N PRO A 64 -2.40 -1.10 -26.35
CA PRO A 64 -3.36 -1.27 -25.27
C PRO A 64 -2.76 -2.06 -24.11
N PRO A 65 -3.35 -1.94 -22.89
CA PRO A 65 -3.03 -2.76 -21.74
C PRO A 65 -2.90 -4.25 -22.08
N MET A 66 -2.03 -4.97 -21.38
CA MET A 66 -1.80 -6.39 -21.58
C MET A 66 -3.10 -7.17 -21.52
N ASN A 67 -3.30 -8.05 -22.50
CA ASN A 67 -4.46 -8.92 -22.51
C ASN A 67 -4.25 -10.08 -21.55
N THR A 68 -5.24 -10.35 -20.69
CA THR A 68 -5.23 -11.45 -19.74
C THR A 68 -6.36 -12.42 -19.99
N GLU A 69 -6.93 -12.40 -21.20
CA GLU A 69 -8.00 -13.29 -21.63
C GLU A 69 -7.71 -14.71 -21.16
N PRO A 70 -8.59 -15.30 -20.34
CA PRO A 70 -8.35 -16.63 -19.81
C PRO A 70 -8.46 -17.63 -20.97
N LEU A 71 -7.61 -18.66 -20.92
CA LEU A 71 -7.67 -19.80 -21.86
C LEU A 71 -9.04 -20.52 -21.85
N THR A 72 -9.88 -20.21 -20.86
CA THR A 72 -11.24 -20.72 -20.68
C THR A 72 -12.17 -19.59 -20.19
N PRO A 73 -13.41 -19.47 -20.71
CA PRO A 73 -14.36 -18.45 -20.24
C PRO A 73 -14.57 -18.54 -18.73
N ASP A 74 -14.25 -17.46 -18.02
CA ASP A 74 -14.48 -17.33 -16.59
C ASP A 74 -15.86 -16.71 -16.36
N PRO A 75 -16.79 -17.38 -15.66
CA PRO A 75 -18.11 -16.82 -15.38
C PRO A 75 -18.03 -15.50 -14.59
N GLU A 76 -16.99 -15.24 -13.80
CA GLU A 76 -16.83 -13.97 -13.10
C GLU A 76 -16.54 -12.80 -14.05
N GLN A 77 -15.85 -13.02 -15.17
CA GLN A 77 -15.56 -11.99 -16.18
C GLN A 77 -16.79 -11.56 -16.99
N THR A 78 -17.94 -12.23 -16.81
CA THR A 78 -19.20 -11.82 -17.45
C THR A 78 -19.96 -10.75 -16.68
N GLN A 79 -19.49 -10.39 -15.48
CA GLN A 79 -20.15 -9.37 -14.67
C GLN A 79 -19.95 -7.98 -15.28
N VAL A 80 -21.07 -7.29 -15.46
CA VAL A 80 -21.13 -5.91 -15.94
C VAL A 80 -21.84 -5.06 -14.90
N ALA A 81 -21.31 -3.87 -14.66
CA ALA A 81 -21.92 -2.87 -13.78
C ALA A 81 -21.85 -1.49 -14.41
N THR A 82 -22.65 -0.57 -13.88
CA THR A 82 -22.56 0.86 -14.21
C THR A 82 -21.90 1.59 -13.05
N LEU A 83 -20.76 2.23 -13.31
CA LEU A 83 -20.10 3.16 -12.39
C LEU A 83 -20.56 4.58 -12.70
N THR A 84 -21.16 5.26 -11.72
CA THR A 84 -21.44 6.69 -11.78
C THR A 84 -20.40 7.44 -10.96
N ILE A 85 -19.60 8.28 -11.61
CA ILE A 85 -18.58 9.12 -10.98
C ILE A 85 -19.25 10.36 -10.38
N HIS A 86 -18.92 10.69 -9.13
CA HIS A 86 -19.40 11.89 -8.45
C HIS A 86 -18.34 13.00 -8.44
N GLU A 87 -17.09 12.64 -8.15
CA GLU A 87 -15.97 13.58 -8.11
C GLU A 87 -14.64 12.85 -8.28
N VAL A 88 -13.61 13.60 -8.68
CA VAL A 88 -12.21 13.21 -8.50
C VAL A 88 -11.86 13.51 -7.06
N VAL A 89 -11.37 12.51 -6.33
CA VAL A 89 -10.88 12.70 -4.96
C VAL A 89 -9.47 13.26 -5.02
N ARG A 90 -8.58 12.54 -5.70
CA ARG A 90 -7.17 12.92 -5.85
C ARG A 90 -6.50 12.12 -6.95
N ASP A 91 -5.45 12.67 -7.52
CA ASP A 91 -4.47 11.92 -8.32
C ASP A 91 -3.42 11.34 -7.36
N LEU A 92 -3.39 10.02 -7.17
CA LEU A 92 -2.43 9.32 -6.31
C LEU A 92 -1.12 9.08 -7.08
N LYS A 93 -0.58 10.16 -7.62
CA LYS A 93 0.62 10.13 -8.45
C LYS A 93 1.84 10.25 -7.55
N ASP A 94 2.82 9.38 -7.77
CA ASP A 94 4.14 9.51 -7.14
C ASP A 94 4.73 10.89 -7.50
N GLU A 95 5.23 11.61 -6.52
CA GLU A 95 5.66 13.01 -6.70
C GLU A 95 6.88 13.14 -7.63
N GLN A 96 7.70 12.10 -7.73
CA GLN A 96 8.95 12.12 -8.50
C GLN A 96 8.73 11.74 -9.96
N THR A 97 7.87 10.76 -10.19
CA THR A 97 7.59 10.16 -11.49
C THR A 97 6.32 10.74 -12.11
N ALA A 98 5.40 11.28 -11.31
CA ALA A 98 4.04 11.66 -11.71
C ALA A 98 3.27 10.48 -12.37
N GLU A 99 3.47 9.28 -11.84
CA GLU A 99 2.84 8.01 -12.23
C GLU A 99 1.93 7.50 -11.12
N GLY A 100 0.85 6.78 -11.47
CA GLY A 100 -0.06 6.19 -10.48
C GLY A 100 -1.54 6.33 -10.86
N PRO A 101 -2.48 5.88 -10.03
CA PRO A 101 -3.89 5.94 -10.34
C PRO A 101 -4.51 7.30 -10.01
N THR A 102 -5.64 7.58 -10.67
CA THR A 102 -6.57 8.61 -10.23
C THR A 102 -7.61 7.99 -9.32
N LEU A 103 -7.73 8.48 -8.09
CA LEU A 103 -8.74 8.08 -7.13
C LEU A 103 -10.02 8.91 -7.33
N LEU A 104 -11.11 8.21 -7.57
CA LEU A 104 -12.44 8.79 -7.75
C LEU A 104 -13.35 8.42 -6.59
N ARG A 105 -14.49 9.11 -6.50
CA ARG A 105 -15.63 8.70 -5.69
C ARG A 105 -16.84 8.52 -6.58
N GLY A 106 -17.61 7.47 -6.33
CA GLY A 106 -18.79 7.17 -7.13
C GLY A 106 -19.71 6.13 -6.51
N GLN A 107 -20.62 5.63 -7.35
CA GLN A 107 -21.54 4.55 -7.01
C GLN A 107 -21.54 3.50 -8.12
N ILE A 108 -21.62 2.23 -7.72
CA ILE A 108 -21.89 1.14 -8.65
C ILE A 108 -23.33 0.65 -8.52
N SER A 109 -23.94 0.36 -9.67
CA SER A 109 -25.20 -0.39 -9.77
C SER A 109 -25.01 -1.59 -10.69
N THR A 110 -25.42 -2.76 -10.24
CA THR A 110 -25.55 -3.96 -11.10
C THR A 110 -26.95 -4.04 -11.69
N ALA A 111 -27.12 -4.70 -12.83
CA ALA A 111 -28.41 -4.83 -13.53
C ALA A 111 -29.55 -5.44 -12.67
N ASP A 112 -29.21 -6.18 -11.61
CA ASP A 112 -30.16 -7.02 -10.86
C ASP A 112 -30.87 -6.34 -9.68
N GLY A 113 -31.07 -5.02 -9.71
CA GLY A 113 -31.84 -4.30 -8.68
C GLY A 113 -31.23 -4.36 -7.27
N GLN A 114 -29.94 -4.70 -7.18
CA GLN A 114 -29.15 -4.59 -5.94
C GLN A 114 -29.02 -3.12 -5.52
N PRO A 115 -28.89 -2.84 -4.22
CA PRO A 115 -28.63 -1.49 -3.74
C PRO A 115 -27.35 -0.94 -4.37
N THR A 116 -27.37 0.34 -4.71
CA THR A 116 -26.16 1.03 -5.14
C THR A 116 -25.15 1.03 -4.00
N LEU A 117 -23.89 0.70 -4.33
CA LEU A 117 -22.80 0.73 -3.36
C LEU A 117 -21.94 1.96 -3.62
N ASN A 118 -21.61 2.70 -2.55
CA ASN A 118 -20.60 3.75 -2.62
C ASN A 118 -19.22 3.09 -2.78
N VAL A 119 -18.44 3.62 -3.72
CA VAL A 119 -17.13 3.07 -4.08
C VAL A 119 -16.09 4.17 -4.24
N LEU A 120 -14.84 3.75 -4.10
CA LEU A 120 -13.64 4.50 -4.42
C LEU A 120 -12.91 3.81 -5.58
N PRO A 121 -13.22 4.14 -6.84
CA PRO A 121 -12.50 3.60 -7.99
C PRO A 121 -11.09 4.18 -8.07
N LYS A 122 -10.10 3.31 -8.23
CA LYS A 122 -8.72 3.66 -8.60
C LYS A 122 -8.50 3.37 -10.07
N LEU A 123 -8.33 4.39 -10.90
CA LEU A 123 -8.17 4.24 -12.35
C LEU A 123 -6.70 4.38 -12.75
N TYR A 124 -6.16 3.36 -13.40
CA TYR A 124 -4.81 3.33 -13.94
C TYR A 124 -4.87 3.71 -15.42
N ASP A 125 -5.02 5.01 -15.68
CA ASP A 125 -5.07 5.55 -17.04
C ASP A 125 -3.69 6.10 -17.46
N ALA A 126 -3.03 5.36 -18.33
CA ALA A 126 -1.72 5.65 -18.87
C ALA A 126 -1.61 7.03 -19.54
N VAL A 127 -2.71 7.59 -20.05
CA VAL A 127 -2.71 8.92 -20.71
C VAL A 127 -2.45 10.05 -19.71
N PHE A 128 -2.70 9.81 -18.41
CA PHE A 128 -2.43 10.75 -17.33
C PHE A 128 -1.14 10.46 -16.56
N ASN A 129 -0.36 9.45 -16.96
CA ASN A 129 0.97 9.25 -16.43
C ASN A 129 1.96 10.20 -17.11
N SER A 130 3.00 10.59 -16.37
CA SER A 130 4.09 11.37 -16.94
C SER A 130 4.83 10.59 -18.01
N ILE A 131 5.40 11.30 -18.98
CA ILE A 131 6.37 10.77 -19.93
C ILE A 131 7.80 11.20 -19.57
N ASP A 132 7.92 12.11 -18.61
CA ASP A 132 9.17 12.75 -18.21
C ASP A 132 9.78 12.09 -16.96
N GLY A 133 9.28 10.90 -16.57
CA GLY A 133 9.73 10.13 -15.40
C GLY A 133 11.26 10.09 -15.29
N GLY A 134 11.77 10.75 -14.25
CA GLY A 134 13.18 11.06 -14.09
C GLY A 134 14.02 9.87 -13.61
N LEU A 135 15.23 9.81 -14.19
CA LEU A 135 16.48 9.26 -13.63
C LEU A 135 16.79 7.74 -13.75
N GLU A 136 18.08 7.55 -14.07
CA GLU A 136 19.00 6.40 -13.94
C GLU A 136 18.71 5.05 -14.64
N TYR A 137 17.47 4.55 -14.72
CA TYR A 137 17.21 3.16 -15.17
C TYR A 137 16.49 3.02 -16.52
N GLY A 138 16.15 4.14 -17.18
CA GLY A 138 15.52 4.18 -18.50
C GLY A 138 14.00 4.30 -18.44
N TYR A 139 13.40 4.76 -19.56
CA TYR A 139 11.98 5.07 -19.64
C TYR A 139 11.12 3.80 -19.79
N ILE A 140 10.26 3.50 -18.83
CA ILE A 140 9.16 2.55 -19.02
C ILE A 140 8.05 3.27 -19.80
N ASP A 141 7.41 2.60 -20.76
CA ASP A 141 6.30 3.25 -21.45
C ASP A 141 5.08 3.41 -20.51
N PRO A 142 4.31 4.51 -20.62
CA PRO A 142 3.25 4.80 -19.65
C PRO A 142 2.15 3.75 -19.53
N VAL A 143 1.91 2.95 -20.58
CA VAL A 143 0.92 1.87 -20.54
C VAL A 143 1.44 0.70 -19.75
N THR A 144 2.67 0.26 -20.04
CA THR A 144 3.33 -0.79 -19.27
C THR A 144 3.45 -0.40 -17.80
N GLN A 145 3.77 0.87 -17.49
CA GLN A 145 3.82 1.36 -16.13
C GLN A 145 2.45 1.32 -15.43
N ALA A 146 1.39 1.82 -16.09
CA ALA A 146 0.04 1.78 -15.54
C ALA A 146 -0.42 0.33 -15.27
N ASP A 147 -0.09 -0.62 -16.16
CA ASP A 147 -0.38 -2.04 -15.95
C ASP A 147 0.46 -2.66 -14.83
N LEU A 148 1.71 -2.23 -14.67
CA LEU A 148 2.59 -2.67 -13.60
C LEU A 148 1.98 -2.30 -12.25
N ASP A 149 1.68 -1.02 -12.05
CA ASP A 149 1.08 -0.49 -10.81
C ASP A 149 -0.25 -1.18 -10.52
N TYR A 150 -1.11 -1.29 -11.54
CA TYR A 150 -2.40 -1.97 -11.47
C TYR A 150 -2.25 -3.44 -11.05
N SER A 151 -1.34 -4.18 -11.68
CA SER A 151 -1.18 -5.62 -11.45
C SER A 151 -0.68 -5.92 -10.04
N LYS A 152 0.28 -5.13 -9.54
CA LYS A 152 0.81 -5.23 -8.17
C LYS A 152 -0.28 -4.96 -7.15
N GLU A 153 -0.96 -3.81 -7.27
CA GLU A 153 -1.98 -3.43 -6.31
C GLU A 153 -3.18 -4.39 -6.33
N ALA A 154 -3.59 -4.87 -7.50
CA ALA A 154 -4.69 -5.82 -7.60
C ALA A 154 -4.34 -7.18 -6.98
N ALA A 155 -3.09 -7.64 -7.12
CA ALA A 155 -2.63 -8.86 -6.46
C ALA A 155 -2.52 -8.67 -4.95
N ALA A 156 -2.00 -7.52 -4.49
CA ALA A 156 -1.96 -7.19 -3.07
C ALA A 156 -3.35 -7.25 -2.44
N TYR A 157 -4.33 -6.57 -3.04
CA TYR A 157 -5.71 -6.61 -2.56
C TYR A 157 -6.32 -8.01 -2.55
N LYS A 158 -6.01 -8.81 -3.57
CA LYS A 158 -6.49 -10.19 -3.63
C LYS A 158 -5.94 -11.03 -2.48
N ASP A 159 -4.63 -10.97 -2.22
CA ASP A 159 -3.99 -11.72 -1.15
C ASP A 159 -4.45 -11.23 0.24
N ILE A 160 -4.68 -9.92 0.40
CA ILE A 160 -5.26 -9.31 1.61
C ILE A 160 -6.70 -9.76 1.84
N ASP A 161 -7.52 -9.84 0.79
CA ASP A 161 -8.91 -10.32 0.87
C ASP A 161 -8.97 -11.82 1.20
N GLU A 162 -8.13 -12.64 0.56
CA GLU A 162 -8.00 -14.07 0.85
C GLU A 162 -7.54 -14.32 2.31
N ALA A 163 -6.73 -13.42 2.88
CA ALA A 163 -6.34 -13.43 4.29
C ALA A 163 -7.44 -12.91 5.24
N GLY A 164 -8.57 -12.42 4.73
CA GLY A 164 -9.69 -11.89 5.53
C GLY A 164 -9.41 -10.53 6.17
N LEU A 165 -8.47 -9.75 5.61
CA LEU A 165 -8.04 -8.47 6.17
C LEU A 165 -8.74 -7.26 5.54
N CYS A 166 -9.42 -7.45 4.41
CA CYS A 166 -10.28 -6.44 3.80
C CYS A 166 -11.44 -6.05 4.74
N GLY A 167 -11.65 -4.75 4.93
CA GLY A 167 -12.62 -4.18 5.87
C GLY A 167 -12.14 -4.07 7.33
N SER A 168 -10.97 -4.64 7.68
CA SER A 168 -10.38 -4.54 9.02
C SER A 168 -9.00 -3.89 9.05
N ALA A 169 -8.13 -4.17 8.08
CA ALA A 169 -6.80 -3.56 7.93
C ALA A 169 -6.70 -2.75 6.63
N ALA A 170 -7.34 -3.21 5.56
CA ALA A 170 -7.45 -2.51 4.28
C ALA A 170 -8.92 -2.23 3.94
N LEU A 171 -9.18 -1.44 2.90
CA LEU A 171 -10.55 -1.29 2.38
C LEU A 171 -11.08 -2.61 1.81
N VAL A 172 -12.42 -2.74 1.77
CA VAL A 172 -13.05 -3.92 1.16
C VAL A 172 -12.82 -3.89 -0.36
N TYR A 173 -12.15 -4.91 -0.86
CA TYR A 173 -11.86 -5.07 -2.28
C TYR A 173 -13.11 -5.59 -3.01
N LEU A 174 -13.69 -4.75 -3.85
CA LEU A 174 -14.82 -5.11 -4.71
C LEU A 174 -14.35 -5.67 -6.06
N GLY A 175 -13.05 -5.94 -6.18
CA GLY A 175 -12.43 -6.56 -7.35
C GLY A 175 -11.84 -5.60 -8.35
N SER A 176 -11.41 -6.21 -9.44
CA SER A 176 -10.72 -5.60 -10.55
C SER A 176 -11.63 -5.47 -11.77
N TRP A 177 -11.58 -4.31 -12.43
CA TRP A 177 -12.53 -3.95 -13.46
C TRP A 177 -11.85 -3.20 -14.60
N THR A 178 -12.55 -3.09 -15.72
CA THR A 178 -12.15 -2.32 -16.89
C THR A 178 -13.28 -1.44 -17.37
N ALA A 179 -12.94 -0.26 -17.88
CA ALA A 179 -13.88 0.59 -18.59
C ALA A 179 -13.25 1.09 -19.89
N ASP A 180 -14.09 1.27 -20.89
CA ASP A 180 -13.74 2.04 -22.07
C ASP A 180 -14.01 3.52 -21.80
N ILE A 181 -12.97 4.36 -21.86
CA ILE A 181 -13.03 5.80 -21.58
C ILE A 181 -13.00 6.57 -22.90
N PRO A 182 -13.93 7.51 -23.12
CA PRO A 182 -13.94 8.32 -24.32
C PRO A 182 -12.69 9.19 -24.42
N ILE A 183 -12.23 9.36 -25.65
CA ILE A 183 -11.10 10.22 -26.00
C ILE A 183 -11.65 11.56 -26.45
N ASP A 184 -11.23 12.64 -25.78
CA ASP A 184 -11.59 14.01 -26.15
C ASP A 184 -10.62 14.54 -27.22
N ASN A 185 -10.67 13.94 -28.42
CA ASN A 185 -9.94 14.40 -29.61
C ASN A 185 -10.82 14.40 -30.86
N GLU A 186 -10.37 15.08 -31.92
CA GLU A 186 -11.13 15.20 -33.19
C GLU A 186 -11.38 13.87 -33.89
N ALA A 187 -10.55 12.85 -33.62
CA ALA A 187 -10.69 11.51 -34.19
C ALA A 187 -11.82 10.71 -33.53
N GLY A 188 -12.19 11.05 -32.30
CA GLY A 188 -13.06 10.24 -31.46
C GLY A 188 -12.43 8.88 -31.13
N GLY A 189 -13.08 8.14 -30.23
CA GLY A 189 -12.64 6.79 -29.86
C GLY A 189 -12.79 6.52 -28.38
N MET A 190 -12.50 5.26 -28.02
CA MET A 190 -12.48 4.79 -26.64
C MET A 190 -11.11 4.18 -26.36
N ARG A 191 -10.60 4.38 -25.16
CA ARG A 191 -9.40 3.69 -24.67
C ARG A 191 -9.75 2.80 -23.48
N PRO A 192 -9.22 1.58 -23.40
CA PRO A 192 -9.40 0.73 -22.24
C PRO A 192 -8.61 1.26 -21.05
N VAL A 193 -9.24 1.32 -19.88
CA VAL A 193 -8.62 1.71 -18.61
C VAL A 193 -8.86 0.61 -17.58
N ARG A 194 -7.79 0.20 -16.89
CA ARG A 194 -7.87 -0.75 -15.76
C ARG A 194 -8.24 -0.01 -14.48
N MET A 195 -9.01 -0.66 -13.62
CA MET A 195 -9.35 -0.09 -12.32
C MET A 195 -9.50 -1.13 -11.23
N ILE A 196 -9.33 -0.68 -9.99
CA ILE A 196 -9.68 -1.40 -8.78
C ILE A 196 -10.86 -0.69 -8.14
N LEU A 197 -11.87 -1.45 -7.73
CA LEU A 197 -12.99 -0.91 -6.97
C LEU A 197 -12.84 -1.25 -5.49
N LEU A 198 -12.90 -0.22 -4.65
CA LEU A 198 -12.87 -0.35 -3.20
C LEU A 198 -14.20 0.12 -2.64
N GLN A 199 -14.73 -0.57 -1.63
CA GLN A 199 -15.95 -0.12 -0.97
C GLN A 199 -15.66 1.11 -0.12
N GLU A 200 -16.42 2.19 -0.34
CA GLU A 200 -16.44 3.29 0.61
C GLU A 200 -17.35 2.89 1.77
N THR A 201 -16.75 2.52 2.90
CA THR A 201 -17.51 2.19 4.12
C THR A 201 -17.67 3.44 5.00
N GLY A 202 -18.84 3.55 5.65
CA GLY A 202 -19.21 4.68 6.51
C GLY A 202 -20.41 5.46 5.99
N ILE A 203 -21.04 6.23 6.89
CA ILE A 203 -22.19 7.11 6.57
C ILE A 203 -21.69 8.45 5.99
N GLU A 204 -20.46 8.84 6.33
CA GLU A 204 -19.88 10.13 5.96
C GLU A 204 -18.62 9.96 5.10
N ARG A 205 -18.33 10.99 4.29
CA ARG A 205 -17.19 11.09 3.38
C ARG A 205 -15.87 10.81 4.12
N ALA A 206 -15.18 9.74 3.73
CA ALA A 206 -13.81 9.49 4.14
C ALA A 206 -12.86 10.51 3.47
N ARG A 207 -11.78 10.88 4.16
CA ARG A 207 -10.74 11.78 3.64
C ARG A 207 -9.38 11.14 3.78
N THR A 208 -8.47 11.39 2.84
CA THR A 208 -7.07 10.98 3.02
C THR A 208 -6.42 11.79 4.15
N MET A 209 -5.36 11.28 4.78
CA MET A 209 -4.64 12.09 5.78
C MET A 209 -4.04 13.33 5.13
N ALA A 210 -3.54 13.22 3.90
CA ALA A 210 -3.00 14.34 3.16
C ALA A 210 -4.08 15.34 2.71
N GLU A 211 -5.33 14.95 2.43
CA GLU A 211 -6.45 15.90 2.24
C GLU A 211 -6.66 16.75 3.50
N ILE A 212 -6.58 16.13 4.68
CA ILE A 212 -6.71 16.83 5.96
C ILE A 212 -5.53 17.81 6.16
N ILE A 213 -4.32 17.40 5.81
CA ILE A 213 -3.12 18.25 5.88
C ILE A 213 -3.24 19.43 4.91
N GLU A 214 -3.56 19.18 3.63
CA GLU A 214 -3.65 20.19 2.58
C GLU A 214 -4.77 21.21 2.81
N GLU A 215 -5.96 20.75 3.22
CA GLU A 215 -7.10 21.62 3.56
C GLU A 215 -6.71 22.65 4.62
N HIS A 216 -5.82 22.28 5.53
CA HIS A 216 -5.39 23.13 6.63
C HIS A 216 -4.16 23.99 6.31
N ARG A 217 -3.40 23.67 5.24
CA ARG A 217 -2.13 24.29 4.80
C ARG A 217 -1.06 24.42 5.92
N ILE A 218 0.19 24.23 5.50
CA ILE A 218 1.41 23.75 6.19
C ILE A 218 1.85 24.29 7.59
N VAL A 219 1.18 25.21 8.31
CA VAL A 219 1.76 25.75 9.58
C VAL A 219 0.89 25.65 10.82
N ASP A 220 -0.41 25.41 10.68
CA ASP A 220 -1.32 25.41 11.84
C ASP A 220 -1.69 24.00 12.30
N ARG A 221 -0.75 23.31 12.95
CA ARG A 221 -0.96 21.99 13.59
C ARG A 221 -2.16 21.99 14.56
N SER A 222 -2.64 23.15 15.00
CA SER A 222 -3.85 23.26 15.84
C SER A 222 -5.15 22.93 15.10
N ARG A 223 -5.12 22.85 13.76
CA ARG A 223 -6.25 22.47 12.92
C ARG A 223 -6.29 20.99 12.57
N LEU A 224 -5.18 20.28 12.76
CA LEU A 224 -5.17 18.83 12.67
C LEU A 224 -6.02 18.21 13.78
N PRO A 225 -6.44 16.93 13.64
CA PRO A 225 -7.03 16.21 14.75
C PRO A 225 -6.14 16.29 16.00
N ALA A 226 -6.79 16.25 17.18
CA ALA A 226 -6.08 16.29 18.45
C ALA A 226 -5.00 15.20 18.50
N LEU A 227 -3.87 15.49 19.14
CA LEU A 227 -2.71 14.59 19.11
C LEU A 227 -3.04 13.13 19.50
N PRO A 228 -3.87 12.84 20.52
CA PRO A 228 -4.24 11.45 20.83
C PRO A 228 -4.93 10.72 19.67
N VAL A 229 -5.74 11.41 18.86
CA VAL A 229 -6.40 10.83 17.67
C VAL A 229 -5.35 10.53 16.60
N ARG A 230 -4.42 11.45 16.36
CA ARG A 230 -3.34 11.25 15.38
C ARG A 230 -2.46 10.06 15.73
N LEU A 231 -2.09 9.92 17.01
CA LEU A 231 -1.28 8.80 17.49
C LEU A 231 -2.05 7.47 17.43
N GLU A 232 -3.37 7.46 17.69
CA GLU A 232 -4.18 6.26 17.52
C GLU A 232 -4.24 5.84 16.04
N VAL A 233 -4.40 6.80 15.13
CA VAL A 233 -4.34 6.55 13.67
C VAL A 233 -2.99 5.94 13.26
N LEU A 234 -1.88 6.53 13.72
CA LEU A 234 -0.53 6.00 13.41
C LEU A 234 -0.34 4.59 13.96
N LYS A 235 -0.79 4.34 15.19
CA LYS A 235 -0.75 3.01 15.81
C LYS A 235 -1.55 2.00 14.98
N ASN A 236 -2.77 2.35 14.57
CA ASN A 236 -3.62 1.44 13.80
C ASN A 236 -3.05 1.19 12.40
N PHE A 237 -2.38 2.18 11.81
CA PHE A 237 -1.60 2.01 10.59
C PHE A 237 -0.47 0.97 10.77
N LEU A 238 0.39 1.12 11.79
CA LEU A 238 1.49 0.18 12.03
C LEU A 238 0.98 -1.23 12.36
N ASP A 239 -0.15 -1.34 13.05
CA ASP A 239 -0.83 -2.62 13.34
C ASP A 239 -1.37 -3.28 12.06
N ALA A 240 -2.03 -2.51 11.18
CA ALA A 240 -2.57 -2.98 9.91
C ALA A 240 -1.46 -3.41 8.94
N GLU A 241 -0.41 -2.61 8.80
CA GLU A 241 0.76 -2.89 7.95
C GLU A 241 1.43 -4.20 8.39
N ASN A 242 1.60 -4.42 9.70
CA ASN A 242 2.18 -5.65 10.23
C ASN A 242 1.28 -6.88 10.02
N LYS A 243 -0.05 -6.73 10.16
CA LYS A 243 -1.03 -7.80 9.86
C LYS A 243 -1.01 -8.20 8.40
N ILE A 244 -1.04 -7.21 7.50
CA ILE A 244 -1.03 -7.42 6.05
C ILE A 244 0.26 -8.15 5.65
N TRP A 245 1.41 -7.68 6.12
CA TRP A 245 2.67 -8.36 5.90
C TRP A 245 2.67 -9.79 6.42
N TRP A 246 2.23 -10.02 7.65
CA TRP A 246 2.30 -11.35 8.25
C TRP A 246 1.30 -12.36 7.67
N PHE A 247 0.05 -11.96 7.41
CA PHE A 247 -1.02 -12.87 7.03
C PHE A 247 -1.28 -12.92 5.52
N ALA A 248 -1.03 -11.83 4.80
CA ALA A 248 -1.23 -11.76 3.35
C ALA A 248 0.08 -11.89 2.56
N ASP A 249 1.26 -11.90 3.22
CA ASP A 249 2.55 -11.93 2.54
C ASP A 249 2.71 -10.72 1.57
N VAL A 250 2.21 -9.55 1.99
CA VAL A 250 2.26 -8.27 1.25
C VAL A 250 2.99 -7.21 2.06
N GLU A 251 4.03 -6.59 1.50
CA GLU A 251 4.72 -5.44 2.11
C GLU A 251 4.40 -4.17 1.34
N HIS A 252 4.04 -3.09 2.03
CA HIS A 252 3.61 -1.85 1.37
C HIS A 252 4.75 -1.13 0.62
N ASP A 253 6.01 -1.32 1.07
CA ASP A 253 7.28 -0.77 0.55
C ASP A 253 7.43 0.77 0.58
N ASP A 254 6.34 1.52 0.43
CA ASP A 254 6.34 2.98 0.51
C ASP A 254 5.09 3.55 1.20
N PRO A 255 4.96 3.39 2.53
CA PRO A 255 3.77 3.85 3.23
C PRO A 255 3.76 5.36 3.45
N SER A 256 2.76 6.03 2.88
CA SER A 256 2.54 7.47 3.05
C SER A 256 1.16 7.79 3.67
N PRO A 257 0.97 9.00 4.25
CA PRO A 257 -0.33 9.53 4.62
C PRO A 257 -1.34 9.60 3.46
N ASP A 258 -0.87 9.64 2.19
CA ASP A 258 -1.75 9.61 1.02
C ASP A 258 -2.44 8.26 0.83
N ASP A 259 -1.86 7.19 1.37
CA ASP A 259 -2.36 5.83 1.22
C ASP A 259 -3.43 5.46 2.24
N PHE A 260 -3.87 6.43 3.05
CA PHE A 260 -4.69 6.19 4.22
C PHE A 260 -5.94 7.05 4.28
N LEU A 261 -7.10 6.40 4.48
CA LEU A 261 -8.36 7.09 4.73
C LEU A 261 -8.62 7.22 6.24
N VAL A 262 -8.88 8.44 6.68
CA VAL A 262 -9.42 8.75 8.01
C VAL A 262 -10.89 9.13 7.87
N ARG A 263 -11.74 8.36 8.55
CA ARG A 263 -13.17 8.66 8.67
C ARG A 263 -13.42 9.60 9.86
N LYS A 264 -14.56 10.28 9.87
CA LYS A 264 -14.94 11.21 10.97
C LYS A 264 -15.14 10.52 12.32
N ASP A 265 -15.48 9.24 12.32
CA ASP A 265 -15.56 8.42 13.53
C ASP A 265 -14.17 7.98 14.03
N ASN A 266 -13.10 8.46 13.38
CA ASN A 266 -11.71 8.08 13.60
C ASN A 266 -11.46 6.59 13.37
N THR A 267 -12.24 5.97 12.48
CA THR A 267 -11.87 4.69 11.89
C THR A 267 -11.04 4.90 10.65
N GLU A 268 -10.31 3.87 10.28
CA GLU A 268 -9.29 3.98 9.26
C GLU A 268 -9.19 2.74 8.38
N ALA A 269 -8.55 2.91 7.22
CA ALA A 269 -8.19 1.82 6.35
C ALA A 269 -7.06 2.23 5.41
N LEU A 270 -6.12 1.29 5.19
CA LEU A 270 -5.18 1.37 4.09
C LEU A 270 -5.91 1.23 2.76
N MET A 271 -5.56 2.11 1.82
CA MET A 271 -6.20 2.16 0.51
C MET A 271 -5.24 1.91 -0.64
N SER A 272 -3.93 2.06 -0.46
CA SER A 272 -2.96 1.98 -1.55
C SER A 272 -1.95 0.88 -1.36
N PHE A 273 -1.64 0.17 -2.44
CA PHE A 273 -0.60 -0.85 -2.48
C PHE A 273 0.14 -0.86 -3.83
N GLN A 274 0.15 0.26 -4.56
CA GLN A 274 0.78 0.36 -5.89
C GLN A 274 2.30 0.08 -5.86
N HIS A 275 2.97 0.46 -4.77
CA HIS A 275 4.39 0.21 -4.56
C HIS A 275 4.66 -1.11 -3.82
N SER A 276 3.62 -1.88 -3.50
CA SER A 276 3.78 -3.06 -2.65
C SER A 276 4.62 -4.18 -3.29
N ILE A 277 5.29 -4.93 -2.42
CA ILE A 277 5.90 -6.22 -2.74
C ILE A 277 4.90 -7.32 -2.35
N VAL A 278 4.41 -8.05 -3.34
CA VAL A 278 3.49 -9.19 -3.14
C VAL A 278 4.29 -10.49 -3.20
N TYR A 279 4.72 -10.98 -2.04
CA TYR A 279 5.74 -12.05 -1.97
C TYR A 279 5.30 -13.37 -2.61
N ASN A 280 4.00 -13.66 -2.64
CA ASN A 280 3.46 -14.85 -3.31
C ASN A 280 3.74 -14.88 -4.82
N HIS A 281 4.03 -13.72 -5.42
CA HIS A 281 4.30 -13.55 -6.84
C HIS A 281 5.79 -13.34 -7.16
N VAL A 282 6.67 -13.35 -6.15
CA VAL A 282 8.12 -13.20 -6.32
C VAL A 282 8.74 -14.51 -6.84
N PRO A 283 9.40 -14.53 -8.02
CA PRO A 283 9.91 -15.78 -8.63
C PRO A 283 11.11 -16.38 -7.89
N SER A 284 11.94 -15.51 -7.31
CA SER A 284 13.23 -15.82 -6.72
C SER A 284 13.08 -16.55 -5.39
N LYS A 285 13.66 -17.76 -5.24
CA LYS A 285 13.75 -18.46 -3.95
C LYS A 285 14.53 -17.69 -2.88
N ARG A 286 15.39 -16.74 -3.29
CA ARG A 286 16.20 -15.93 -2.38
C ARG A 286 15.40 -14.77 -1.78
N ASP A 287 14.37 -14.34 -2.49
CA ASP A 287 13.46 -13.24 -2.13
C ASP A 287 12.05 -13.75 -1.76
N LYS A 288 11.87 -15.08 -1.62
CA LYS A 288 10.64 -15.66 -1.05
C LYS A 288 10.48 -15.17 0.38
N SER A 289 9.23 -14.88 0.76
CA SER A 289 8.88 -13.98 1.85
C SER A 289 9.80 -14.11 3.07
N TRP A 290 10.38 -12.98 3.48
CA TRP A 290 10.97 -12.84 4.82
C TRP A 290 10.00 -13.38 5.88
N VAL A 291 8.70 -13.26 5.65
CA VAL A 291 7.63 -13.86 6.43
C VAL A 291 7.72 -15.39 6.51
N ALA A 292 7.92 -16.12 5.41
CA ALA A 292 8.09 -17.58 5.42
C ALA A 292 9.37 -18.00 6.15
N TYR A 293 10.44 -17.21 5.99
CA TYR A 293 11.67 -17.36 6.76
C TYR A 293 11.44 -17.12 8.27
N GLU A 294 10.74 -16.05 8.64
CA GLU A 294 10.38 -15.72 10.03
C GLU A 294 9.43 -16.75 10.62
N LYS A 295 8.32 -17.09 9.94
CA LYS A 295 7.39 -18.17 10.32
C LYS A 295 8.12 -19.48 10.57
N GLY A 296 9.14 -19.81 9.77
CA GLY A 296 9.98 -20.99 9.92
C GLY A 296 10.96 -20.95 11.11
N ARG A 297 11.30 -19.77 11.63
CA ARG A 297 12.17 -19.57 12.80
C ARG A 297 11.40 -19.44 14.12
N THR A 298 10.13 -19.05 14.06
CA THR A 298 9.33 -18.81 15.26
C THR A 298 8.71 -20.11 15.77
N ASN A 299 8.89 -20.40 17.07
CA ASN A 299 8.20 -21.52 17.74
C ASN A 299 6.71 -21.25 18.00
N THR A 300 6.23 -20.03 17.70
CA THR A 300 4.84 -19.57 17.90
C THR A 300 4.33 -18.87 16.64
N PRO A 301 4.03 -19.62 15.55
CA PRO A 301 3.52 -19.04 14.30
C PRO A 301 2.14 -18.38 14.46
N GLU A 302 1.47 -18.62 15.59
CA GLU A 302 0.15 -18.04 15.93
C GLU A 302 0.24 -16.57 16.35
N LEU A 303 1.38 -16.10 16.84
CA LEU A 303 1.59 -14.70 17.21
C LEU A 303 2.37 -13.98 16.12
N MET A 304 1.95 -12.77 15.79
CA MET A 304 2.65 -11.92 14.84
C MET A 304 3.98 -11.42 15.44
N PRO A 305 5.04 -11.18 14.65
CA PRO A 305 6.21 -10.44 15.10
C PRO A 305 5.80 -9.08 15.65
N ASN A 306 6.50 -8.62 16.69
CA ASN A 306 6.21 -7.32 17.28
C ASN A 306 6.47 -6.20 16.25
N PRO A 307 5.55 -5.24 16.04
CA PRO A 307 5.75 -4.14 15.09
C PRO A 307 7.05 -3.35 15.33
N VAL A 308 7.51 -3.27 16.58
CA VAL A 308 8.80 -2.68 16.95
C VAL A 308 9.96 -3.31 16.18
N LEU A 309 9.92 -4.59 15.81
CA LEU A 309 11.04 -5.24 15.09
C LEU A 309 11.24 -4.66 13.69
N ARG A 310 10.15 -4.36 12.98
CA ARG A 310 10.17 -3.83 11.61
C ARG A 310 10.34 -2.32 11.59
N GLN A 311 9.70 -1.66 12.55
CA GLN A 311 9.61 -0.21 12.59
C GLN A 311 10.78 0.43 13.37
N TRP A 312 11.82 -0.32 13.74
CA TRP A 312 12.92 0.20 14.58
C TRP A 312 14.16 0.61 13.79
N PRO A 313 14.74 1.80 14.09
CA PRO A 313 14.13 2.88 14.88
C PRO A 313 12.98 3.51 14.10
N PHE A 314 11.90 3.94 14.78
CA PHE A 314 10.81 4.62 14.09
C PHE A 314 11.27 6.05 13.80
N ILE A 315 11.55 6.34 12.54
CA ILE A 315 12.01 7.66 12.10
C ILE A 315 10.86 8.28 11.29
N PRO A 316 10.10 9.21 11.90
CA PRO A 316 8.93 9.81 11.24
C PRO A 316 9.30 10.77 10.10
N TYR A 317 10.59 11.09 9.93
CA TYR A 317 11.12 11.92 8.86
C TYR A 317 12.20 11.17 8.08
N SER A 318 11.91 10.83 6.84
CA SER A 318 12.90 10.43 5.83
C SER A 318 12.59 11.19 4.55
N GLU A 319 13.52 11.22 3.59
CA GLU A 319 13.27 11.78 2.26
C GLU A 319 12.07 11.12 1.55
N ARG A 320 11.58 9.98 2.06
CA ARG A 320 10.43 9.22 1.54
C ARG A 320 9.21 9.22 2.49
N SER A 321 9.32 9.74 3.71
CA SER A 321 8.27 9.64 4.73
C SER A 321 7.67 11.02 5.04
N THR A 322 6.44 11.24 4.61
CA THR A 322 5.66 12.47 4.86
C THR A 322 4.91 12.46 6.21
N TRP A 323 5.21 11.49 7.08
CA TRP A 323 4.61 11.38 8.42
C TRP A 323 4.97 12.54 9.37
N TRP A 324 5.97 13.37 9.04
CA TRP A 324 6.46 14.47 9.87
C TRP A 324 5.39 15.52 10.22
N GLU A 325 4.38 15.69 9.36
CA GLU A 325 3.23 16.58 9.62
C GLU A 325 2.23 15.97 10.61
N TRP A 326 2.18 14.65 10.71
CA TRP A 326 1.22 13.92 11.52
C TRP A 326 1.69 13.66 12.95
N VAL A 327 3.00 13.57 13.17
CA VAL A 327 3.60 13.26 14.48
C VAL A 327 3.82 14.52 15.35
N PRO A 328 4.06 14.36 16.68
CA PRO A 328 4.56 15.44 17.53
C PRO A 328 5.80 16.14 16.96
N GLU A 329 5.93 17.45 17.17
CA GLU A 329 7.08 18.22 16.67
C GLU A 329 8.35 17.83 17.42
N GLU A 330 8.19 17.52 18.70
CA GLU A 330 9.23 17.06 19.61
C GLU A 330 9.89 15.77 19.11
N TRP A 331 9.18 14.93 18.34
CA TRP A 331 9.75 13.72 17.74
C TRP A 331 10.70 14.01 16.57
N LEU A 332 10.53 15.16 15.92
CA LEU A 332 11.41 15.61 14.84
C LEU A 332 12.75 16.12 15.40
N GLU A 333 12.69 16.74 16.58
CA GLU A 333 13.87 17.21 17.32
C GLU A 333 14.56 16.06 18.08
N ASP A 334 13.77 15.13 18.62
CA ASP A 334 14.23 13.96 19.36
C ASP A 334 13.53 12.66 18.90
N PRO A 335 14.12 11.97 17.91
CA PRO A 335 13.61 10.68 17.43
C PRO A 335 13.54 9.58 18.51
N GLU A 336 14.18 9.77 19.67
CA GLU A 336 14.04 8.84 20.79
C GLU A 336 12.63 8.86 21.37
N LEU A 337 11.93 10.00 21.34
CA LEU A 337 10.54 10.09 21.81
C LEU A 337 9.59 9.25 20.95
N ALA A 338 9.79 9.24 19.63
CA ALA A 338 9.04 8.40 18.69
C ALA A 338 9.28 6.91 18.95
N THR A 339 10.53 6.60 19.29
CA THR A 339 10.98 5.24 19.64
C THR A 339 10.37 4.77 20.97
N ILE A 340 10.31 5.64 21.98
CA ILE A 340 9.67 5.36 23.28
C ILE A 340 8.18 5.08 23.07
N TRP A 341 7.50 5.94 22.32
CA TRP A 341 6.08 5.75 22.00
C TRP A 341 5.82 4.41 21.31
N LEU A 342 6.67 4.00 20.37
CA LEU A 342 6.54 2.71 19.68
C LEU A 342 6.63 1.53 20.66
N LEU A 343 7.54 1.58 21.62
CA LEU A 343 7.70 0.55 22.66
C LEU A 343 6.52 0.51 23.63
N GLU A 344 6.10 1.68 24.12
CA GLU A 344 4.94 1.80 25.01
C GLU A 344 3.68 1.24 24.35
N THR A 345 3.53 1.52 23.05
CA THR A 345 2.38 1.09 22.25
C THR A 345 2.37 -0.42 22.01
N PHE A 346 3.47 -1.01 21.53
CA PHE A 346 3.45 -2.40 21.02
C PHE A 346 4.22 -3.43 21.85
N ALA A 347 5.18 -3.01 22.69
CA ALA A 347 5.96 -3.95 23.51
C ALA A 347 5.47 -4.02 24.95
N LEU A 348 4.93 -2.92 25.48
CA LEU A 348 4.63 -2.80 26.91
C LEU A 348 3.13 -2.88 27.23
N SER A 349 2.28 -2.54 26.29
CA SER A 349 0.82 -2.64 26.47
C SER A 349 0.35 -4.10 26.61
N GLU A 350 -0.34 -4.39 27.71
CA GLU A 350 -0.93 -5.71 27.99
C GLU A 350 -1.94 -6.16 26.93
N ALA A 351 -2.62 -5.22 26.27
CA ALA A 351 -3.54 -5.52 25.18
C ALA A 351 -2.79 -6.12 23.97
N PHE A 352 -1.55 -5.72 23.76
CA PHE A 352 -0.74 -6.09 22.60
C PHE A 352 0.13 -7.32 22.82
N LYS A 353 0.55 -7.59 24.07
CA LYS A 353 1.28 -8.83 24.42
C LYS A 353 0.52 -10.11 24.07
N ARG A 354 -0.80 -10.03 23.85
CA ARG A 354 -1.63 -11.18 23.45
C ARG A 354 -1.63 -11.45 21.95
N ASN A 355 -1.31 -10.44 21.14
CA ASN A 355 -1.38 -10.52 19.68
C ASN A 355 0.01 -10.58 19.04
N TYR A 356 1.04 -10.18 19.78
CA TYR A 356 2.41 -10.06 19.31
C TYR A 356 3.40 -10.90 20.09
N GLN A 357 4.41 -11.41 19.38
CA GLN A 357 5.56 -12.05 19.96
C GLN A 357 6.33 -11.07 20.86
N PRO A 358 6.97 -11.56 21.93
CA PRO A 358 7.87 -10.73 22.73
C PRO A 358 9.07 -10.30 21.88
N LEU A 359 9.67 -9.15 22.21
CA LEU A 359 10.93 -8.74 21.61
C LEU A 359 12.04 -9.75 21.92
N PRO A 360 12.77 -10.27 20.91
CA PRO A 360 13.86 -11.22 21.13
C PRO A 360 14.97 -10.62 21.98
N ASN A 361 15.65 -11.44 22.80
CA ASN A 361 16.78 -10.97 23.61
C ASN A 361 17.90 -10.38 22.74
N GLU A 362 18.13 -10.93 21.55
CA GLU A 362 19.08 -10.40 20.56
C GLU A 362 18.74 -8.96 20.13
N PHE A 363 17.46 -8.66 19.95
CA PHE A 363 16.98 -7.30 19.62
C PHE A 363 17.30 -6.32 20.76
N LEU A 364 17.14 -6.77 22.01
CA LEU A 364 17.36 -5.95 23.21
C LEU A 364 18.85 -5.75 23.52
N ASN A 365 19.67 -6.75 23.23
CA ASN A 365 21.08 -6.79 23.56
C ASN A 365 22.00 -6.41 22.38
N SER A 366 21.44 -6.02 21.23
CA SER A 366 22.22 -5.71 20.03
C SER A 366 23.10 -4.47 20.24
N HIS A 367 24.42 -4.68 20.19
CA HIS A 367 25.43 -3.62 20.20
C HIS A 367 25.35 -2.68 18.99
N GLU A 368 24.80 -3.15 17.85
CA GLU A 368 24.66 -2.35 16.62
C GLU A 368 23.69 -1.17 16.79
N ARG A 369 22.92 -1.16 17.88
CA ARG A 369 21.94 -0.11 18.19
C ARG A 369 22.46 0.92 19.19
N GLY A 370 23.74 0.82 19.56
CA GLY A 370 24.49 1.83 20.33
C GLY A 370 23.77 2.29 21.60
N ASP A 371 23.81 3.60 21.86
CA ASP A 371 23.21 4.24 23.04
C ASP A 371 21.68 4.06 23.14
N ARG A 372 21.00 3.87 22.00
CA ARG A 372 19.53 3.65 21.96
C ARG A 372 19.15 2.29 22.54
N GLY A 373 19.99 1.26 22.37
CA GLY A 373 19.79 -0.06 22.98
C GLY A 373 19.90 -0.05 24.51
N ALA A 374 20.86 0.72 25.06
CA ALA A 374 21.01 0.88 26.51
C ALA A 374 19.85 1.65 27.14
N LYS A 375 19.37 2.72 26.48
CA LYS A 375 18.18 3.47 26.91
C LYS A 375 16.90 2.64 26.82
N LEU A 376 16.75 1.83 25.76
CA LEU A 376 15.67 0.85 25.61
C LEU A 376 15.65 -0.13 26.80
N LEU A 377 16.79 -0.71 27.15
CA LEU A 377 16.89 -1.61 28.32
C LEU A 377 16.50 -0.90 29.61
N ALA A 378 17.00 0.33 29.85
CA ALA A 378 16.64 1.12 31.03
C ALA A 378 15.14 1.47 31.08
N LEU A 379 14.53 1.79 29.93
CA LEU A 379 13.10 2.09 29.83
C LEU A 379 12.25 0.85 30.11
N LEU A 380 12.65 -0.30 29.55
CA LEU A 380 12.00 -1.59 29.81
C LEU A 380 12.14 -2.02 31.28
N GLU A 381 13.29 -1.77 31.92
CA GLU A 381 13.52 -2.00 33.35
C GLU A 381 12.64 -1.09 34.22
N GLN A 382 12.54 0.20 33.89
CA GLN A 382 11.65 1.16 34.58
C GLN A 382 10.17 0.80 34.43
N LEU A 383 9.78 0.26 33.28
CA LEU A 383 8.41 -0.13 32.95
C LEU A 383 8.07 -1.56 33.43
N GLY A 384 8.92 -2.15 34.28
CA GLY A 384 8.58 -3.33 35.08
C GLY A 384 8.82 -4.67 34.39
N ARG A 385 9.77 -4.77 33.45
CA ARG A 385 10.31 -6.09 33.08
C ARG A 385 11.04 -6.68 34.29
N ASN A 386 10.36 -7.56 35.01
CA ASN A 386 11.03 -8.65 35.70
C ASN A 386 11.76 -9.43 34.61
N SER A 387 13.08 -9.30 34.56
CA SER A 387 13.94 -10.19 33.79
C SER A 387 13.68 -11.61 34.28
N GLY A 388 12.76 -12.31 33.62
CA GLY A 388 12.64 -13.76 33.69
C GLY A 388 13.85 -14.38 33.02
N ALA A 389 15.03 -14.13 33.58
CA ALA A 389 16.18 -15.00 33.42
C ALA A 389 15.83 -16.24 34.23
N THR A 390 15.34 -17.28 33.56
CA THR A 390 15.62 -18.63 34.02
C THR A 390 17.13 -18.72 34.10
N SER A 391 17.66 -18.66 35.33
CA SER A 391 18.99 -19.18 35.59
C SER A 391 18.94 -20.63 35.14
N GLU A 392 19.73 -20.96 34.12
CA GLU A 392 20.24 -22.31 33.99
C GLU A 392 21.07 -22.54 35.25
N ASP A 393 20.42 -23.11 36.27
CA ASP A 393 21.13 -23.70 37.38
C ASP A 393 21.94 -24.85 36.79
N GLU A 394 23.25 -24.62 36.66
CA GLU A 394 24.26 -25.65 36.50
C GLU A 394 24.22 -26.56 37.75
N ASP A 395 23.32 -27.54 37.74
CA ASP A 395 23.42 -28.69 38.63
C ASP A 395 24.60 -29.55 38.13
N GLU A 396 25.80 -29.23 38.64
CA GLU A 396 26.93 -30.17 38.68
C GLU A 396 26.53 -31.38 39.54
N GLU A 397 25.87 -32.36 38.93
CA GLU A 397 25.68 -33.68 39.50
C GLU A 397 27.02 -34.43 39.46
N LYS A 398 27.84 -34.23 40.50
CA LYS A 398 29.02 -35.08 40.76
C LYS A 398 28.56 -36.48 41.12
N VAL A 399 28.55 -37.34 40.10
CA VAL A 399 28.45 -38.80 40.21
C VAL A 399 29.57 -39.34 41.13
N PRO A 400 29.26 -40.13 42.16
CA PRO A 400 30.27 -40.84 42.94
C PRO A 400 30.53 -42.21 42.33
N GLY A 401 31.78 -42.47 41.96
CA GLY A 401 32.26 -43.80 41.60
C GLY A 401 33.76 -43.80 41.31
N HIS A 402 34.51 -44.87 41.55
CA HIS A 402 34.26 -46.08 42.32
C HIS A 402 35.63 -46.71 42.59
#